data_AF-A0A3B9LH66-F1
#
_entry.id   AF-A0A3B9LH66-F1
#
_cell.length_a   1.000
_cell.length_b   1.000
_cell.length_c   1.000
_cell.angle_alpha   90.00
_cell.angle_beta   90.00
_cell.angle_gamma   90.00
#
_symmetry.space_group_name_H-M   'P 1'
#
loop_
_entity.id
_entity.type
_entity.pdbx_description
1 polymer ?
#
loop_
_entity_poly.entity_id
_entity_poly.type
_entity_poly.pdbx_seq_one_letter_code
_entity_poly.pdbx_strand_id
1 'polypeptide(L)' 'MRALIPDLKRKIATALLLASASAFVSCVAQKEQVRLVDDPDEHRESTIPWNKQEKWETESQFAGTTDRR' A
#
# COMPACT_ATOMS: atom_id res chain seq x y z
N MET A 1 -9.62 53.66 -0.36
CA MET A 1 -9.69 52.44 0.49
C MET A 1 -10.60 51.33 -0.05
N ARG A 2 -11.79 51.61 -0.62
CA ARG A 2 -12.73 50.54 -1.07
C ARG A 2 -12.21 49.59 -2.16
N ALA A 3 -11.32 50.04 -3.05
CA ALA A 3 -10.75 49.21 -4.12
C ALA A 3 -9.64 48.23 -3.67
N LEU A 4 -9.05 48.43 -2.48
CA LEU A 4 -8.00 47.55 -1.96
C LEU A 4 -8.55 46.23 -1.40
N ILE A 5 -9.76 46.27 -0.84
CA ILE A 5 -10.43 45.11 -0.22
C ILE A 5 -10.77 44.01 -1.24
N PRO A 6 -11.39 44.28 -2.42
CA PRO A 6 -11.66 43.25 -3.41
C PRO A 6 -10.38 42.70 -4.04
N ASP A 7 -9.34 43.52 -4.18
CA ASP A 7 -8.07 43.10 -4.77
C ASP A 7 -7.27 42.20 -3.82
N LEU A 8 -7.28 42.51 -2.52
CA LEU A 8 -6.70 41.66 -1.48
C LEU A 8 -7.45 40.32 -1.37
N LYS A 9 -8.78 40.34 -1.40
CA LYS A 9 -9.60 39.11 -1.41
C LYS A 9 -9.29 38.22 -2.61
N ARG A 10 -9.13 38.83 -3.79
CA ARG A 10 -8.79 38.10 -5.02
C ARG A 10 -7.41 37.44 -4.90
N LYS A 11 -6.41 38.18 -4.39
CA LYS A 11 -5.05 37.67 -4.14
C LYS A 11 -5.03 36.51 -3.15
N ILE A 12 -5.75 36.64 -2.03
CA ILE A 12 -5.88 35.57 -1.03
C ILE A 12 -6.56 34.34 -1.64
N ALA A 13 -7.65 34.52 -2.39
CA ALA A 13 -8.35 33.42 -3.04
C ALA A 13 -7.44 32.68 -4.03
N THR A 14 -6.68 33.39 -4.87
CA THR A 14 -5.71 32.75 -5.78
C THR A 14 -4.60 32.01 -5.03
N ALA A 15 -4.08 32.57 -3.94
CA ALA A 15 -3.04 31.92 -3.15
C ALA A 15 -3.57 30.63 -2.49
N LEU A 16 -4.81 30.66 -1.96
CA LEU A 16 -5.44 29.49 -1.37
C LEU A 16 -5.68 28.38 -2.40
N LEU A 17 -6.09 28.76 -3.61
CA LEU A 17 -6.36 27.83 -4.71
C LEU A 17 -5.08 27.17 -5.23
N LEU A 18 -3.98 27.93 -5.30
CA LEU A 18 -2.66 27.39 -5.63
C LEU A 18 -2.15 26.44 -4.55
N ALA A 19 -2.28 26.81 -3.27
CA ALA A 19 -1.86 25.97 -2.16
C ALA A 19 -2.66 24.64 -2.13
N SER A 20 -3.98 24.71 -2.31
CA SER A 20 -4.81 23.49 -2.34
C SER A 20 -4.46 22.59 -3.54
N ALA A 21 -4.30 23.16 -4.74
CA ALA A 21 -3.89 22.40 -5.92
C ALA A 21 -2.53 21.70 -5.70
N SER A 22 -1.56 22.39 -5.09
CA SER A 22 -0.25 21.80 -4.78
C SER A 22 -0.33 20.63 -3.80
N ALA A 23 -1.20 20.71 -2.79
CA ALA A 23 -1.40 19.62 -1.83
C ALA A 23 -1.98 18.35 -2.49
N PHE A 24 -2.90 18.50 -3.46
CA PHE A 24 -3.45 17.36 -4.19
C PHE A 24 -2.42 16.69 -5.12
N VAL A 25 -1.53 17.48 -5.76
CA VAL A 25 -0.46 16.93 -6.61
C VAL A 25 0.53 16.11 -5.80
N SER A 26 0.91 16.55 -4.59
CA SER A 26 1.80 15.80 -3.71
C SER A 26 1.23 14.46 -3.25
N CYS A 27 -0.09 14.36 -3.05
CA CYS A 27 -0.76 13.13 -2.65
C CYS A 27 -0.83 12.08 -3.79
N VAL A 28 -0.96 12.53 -5.04
CA VAL A 28 -0.97 11.65 -6.23
C VAL A 28 0.44 11.26 -6.69
N ALA A 29 1.44 12.12 -6.46
CA ALA A 29 2.83 11.85 -6.80
C ALA A 29 3.50 10.84 -5.86
N GLN A 30 2.87 10.53 -4.72
CA GLN A 30 3.37 9.53 -3.77
C GLN A 30 3.07 8.11 -4.30
N LYS A 31 3.82 7.71 -5.33
CA LYS A 31 3.93 6.32 -5.83
C LYS A 31 4.84 5.45 -4.95
N GLU A 32 5.13 5.90 -3.74
CA GLU A 32 5.93 5.13 -2.81
C GLU A 32 5.01 4.05 -2.24
N GLN A 33 5.30 2.79 -2.55
CA GLN A 33 4.63 1.66 -1.91
C GLN A 33 4.89 1.80 -0.42
N VAL A 34 3.90 2.30 0.33
CA VAL A 34 3.95 2.39 1.79
C VAL A 34 3.91 0.96 2.32
N ARG A 35 5.06 0.29 2.30
CA ARG A 35 5.28 -0.96 3.02
C ARG A 35 5.88 -0.60 4.36
N LEU A 36 5.09 -0.83 5.40
CA LEU A 36 5.53 -0.64 6.79
C LEU A 36 6.59 -1.69 7.17
N VAL A 37 6.58 -2.84 6.50
CA VAL A 37 7.52 -3.95 6.68
C VAL A 37 7.74 -4.58 5.30
N ASP A 38 9.00 -4.83 4.94
CA ASP A 38 9.33 -5.66 3.77
C ASP A 38 8.91 -7.10 4.09
N ASP A 39 7.95 -7.61 3.33
CA ASP A 39 7.51 -9.00 3.44
C ASP A 39 8.58 -9.89 2.78
N PRO A 40 9.35 -10.67 3.57
CA PRO A 40 10.36 -11.56 3.01
C PRO A 40 9.74 -12.67 2.14
N ASP A 41 8.44 -12.92 2.26
CA ASP A 41 7.69 -13.90 1.47
C ASP A 41 6.99 -13.27 0.26
N GLU A 42 7.26 -12.00 -0.06
CA GLU A 42 6.77 -11.37 -1.28
C GLU A 42 7.57 -11.83 -2.51
N HIS A 43 7.58 -13.14 -2.72
CA HIS A 43 8.04 -13.76 -3.93
C HIS A 43 6.84 -13.83 -4.87
N ARG A 44 6.98 -13.15 -6.00
CA ARG A 44 6.08 -13.27 -7.16
C ARG A 44 5.77 -14.74 -7.38
N GLU A 45 4.52 -15.11 -7.12
CA GLU A 45 3.94 -16.41 -7.42
C GLU A 45 4.77 -17.57 -6.85
N SER A 46 4.37 -18.09 -5.68
CA SER A 46 4.78 -19.42 -5.20
C SER A 46 4.85 -20.37 -6.38
N THR A 47 6.06 -20.68 -6.84
CA THR A 47 6.30 -21.55 -8.00
C THR A 47 5.81 -22.97 -7.72
N ILE A 48 5.55 -23.29 -6.46
CA ILE A 48 4.99 -24.55 -6.02
C ILE A 48 3.46 -24.47 -6.17
N PRO A 49 2.85 -25.29 -7.05
CA PRO A 49 1.40 -25.36 -7.19
C PRO A 49 0.79 -25.90 -5.90
N TRP A 50 -0.20 -25.21 -5.34
CA TRP A 50 -0.94 -25.63 -4.14
C TRP A 50 -1.55 -27.04 -4.24
N ASN A 51 -1.74 -27.55 -5.46
CA ASN A 51 -2.29 -28.87 -5.73
C ASN A 51 -1.22 -29.97 -5.83
N LYS A 52 0.05 -29.65 -5.55
CA LYS A 52 1.12 -30.63 -5.58
C LYS A 52 1.55 -30.95 -4.16
N GLN A 53 1.21 -32.16 -3.72
CA GLN A 53 1.65 -32.70 -2.45
C GLN A 53 3.18 -32.89 -2.48
N GLU A 54 3.88 -32.25 -1.56
CA GLU A 54 5.34 -32.32 -1.50
C GLU A 54 5.78 -33.68 -0.93
N LYS A 55 7.04 -34.08 -1.19
CA LYS A 55 7.52 -35.41 -0.81
C LYS A 55 7.42 -35.67 0.70
N TRP A 56 7.63 -34.63 1.52
CA TRP A 56 7.52 -34.70 2.97
C TRP A 56 6.07 -34.86 3.48
N GLU A 57 5.07 -34.55 2.64
CA GLU A 57 3.66 -34.79 2.93
C GLU A 57 3.20 -36.18 2.49
N THR A 58 3.95 -36.85 1.61
CA THR A 58 3.62 -38.17 1.05
C THR A 58 4.42 -39.29 1.72
N GLU A 59 5.66 -39.01 2.14
CA GLU A 59 6.42 -39.94 2.95
C GLU A 59 5.80 -40.04 4.34
N SER A 60 5.55 -41.27 4.76
CA SER A 60 4.85 -41.65 5.98
C SER A 60 5.67 -41.37 7.25
N GLN A 61 6.33 -40.22 7.37
CA GLN A 61 7.05 -39.79 8.57
C GLN A 61 6.12 -39.65 9.79
N PHE A 62 4.80 -39.58 9.54
CA PHE A 62 3.73 -39.49 10.54
C PHE A 62 2.86 -40.75 10.64
N ALA A 63 3.25 -41.88 10.00
CA ALA A 63 2.55 -43.16 10.19
C ALA A 63 2.80 -43.71 11.60
N GLY A 64 2.04 -43.20 12.57
CA GLY A 64 2.17 -43.52 13.99
C GLY A 64 1.76 -42.39 14.92
N THR A 65 1.67 -41.15 14.41
CA THR A 65 1.10 -40.01 15.15
C THR A 65 -0.41 -39.94 14.91
N THR A 66 -1.13 -41.01 15.23
CA THR A 66 -2.58 -40.88 15.44
C THR A 66 -2.78 -40.22 16.80
N ASP A 67 -3.38 -39.03 16.80
CA ASP A 67 -3.92 -38.40 18.01
C ASP A 67 -4.85 -39.39 18.71
N ARG A 68 -4.43 -39.90 19.88
CA ARG A 68 -5.27 -40.76 20.71
C ARG A 68 -6.26 -39.85 21.42
N ARG A 69 -7.35 -39.56 20.74
CA ARG A 69 -8.53 -38.97 21.35
C ARG A 69 -9.44 -40.03 21.93
#